data_AF-A0A3P3ZMV3-F1
#
_entry.id   AF-A0A3P3ZMV3-F1
#
_cell.length_a   1.000
_cell.length_b   1.000
_cell.length_c   1.000
_cell.angle_alpha   90.00
_cell.angle_beta   90.00
_cell.angle_gamma   90.00
#
_symmetry.space_group_name_H-M   'P 1'
#
loop_
_entity.id
_entity.type
_entity.pdbx_description
1 polymer ?
#
loop_
_entity_poly.entity_id
_entity_poly.type
_entity_poly.pdbx_seq_one_letter_code
_entity_poly.pdbx_strand_id
1 'polypeptide(L)'
;MAEFFQLSTTERLDALDAAANTSGLLPHLLEKDIWVVWSLRHLFAGPYADHLVFKGGTSLSKAYGVIRRFSEDVDLTYDIRAIAGDLVGDADAPLPASKSQEKKWSKEIRARLSDWVSAEIVPRLKHDLEQYSLPATVRAEGDKVFIDYAPLATGTGYVAPAVMLEFGARSTGEPSGPRAIRCDAATYLQGVEFPTATPQVMRAERTFWEKVTALGESHGDSRLLHARRVPGW
;
A
#
# COMPACT_ATOMS: atom_id res chain seq x y z
N MET A 1 14.50 1.58 -23.03
CA MET A 1 13.67 0.42 -23.39
C MET A 1 12.23 0.92 -23.50
N ALA A 2 11.26 0.13 -23.98
CA ALA A 2 9.86 0.58 -23.96
C ALA A 2 9.26 0.34 -22.58
N GLU A 3 8.48 1.30 -22.04
CA GLU A 3 7.75 1.10 -20.79
C GLU A 3 6.59 0.12 -21.00
N PHE A 4 6.35 -0.77 -20.03
CA PHE A 4 5.34 -1.82 -20.10
C PHE A 4 3.97 -1.28 -20.52
N PHE A 5 3.52 -0.16 -19.94
CA PHE A 5 2.20 0.40 -20.26
C PHE A 5 2.11 1.09 -21.62
N GLN A 6 3.24 1.36 -22.28
CA GLN A 6 3.29 1.93 -23.64
C GLN A 6 3.28 0.84 -24.73
N LEU A 7 3.50 -0.42 -24.34
CA LEU A 7 3.39 -1.57 -25.25
C LEU A 7 1.93 -1.83 -25.63
N SER A 8 1.73 -2.41 -26.82
CA SER A 8 0.41 -2.89 -27.23
C SER A 8 -0.11 -3.97 -26.27
N THR A 9 -1.43 -4.20 -26.27
CA THR A 9 -2.05 -5.26 -25.46
C THR A 9 -1.43 -6.64 -25.71
N THR A 10 -1.11 -6.97 -26.97
CA THR A 10 -0.45 -8.23 -27.33
C THR A 10 0.98 -8.30 -26.78
N GLU A 11 1.79 -7.25 -26.98
CA GLU A 11 3.16 -7.22 -26.46
C GLU A 11 3.22 -7.27 -24.93
N ARG A 12 2.26 -6.63 -24.24
CA ARG A 12 2.15 -6.73 -22.77
C ARG A 12 1.82 -8.15 -22.34
N LEU A 13 0.90 -8.83 -23.03
CA LEU A 13 0.56 -10.22 -22.73
C LEU A 13 1.75 -11.15 -23.00
N ASP A 14 2.42 -11.00 -24.14
CA ASP A 14 3.63 -11.77 -24.48
C ASP A 14 4.74 -11.59 -23.44
N ALA A 15 4.93 -10.37 -22.95
CA ALA A 15 5.85 -10.08 -21.86
C ALA A 15 5.44 -10.82 -20.58
N LEU A 16 4.17 -10.72 -20.16
CA LEU A 16 3.66 -11.42 -18.98
C LEU A 16 3.83 -12.94 -19.09
N ASP A 17 3.55 -13.53 -20.24
CA ASP A 17 3.70 -14.97 -20.49
C ASP A 17 5.17 -15.40 -20.48
N ALA A 18 6.07 -14.61 -21.08
CA ALA A 18 7.51 -14.87 -21.03
C ALA A 18 8.07 -14.81 -19.58
N ALA A 19 7.63 -13.82 -18.79
CA ALA A 19 7.98 -13.73 -17.37
C ALA A 19 7.39 -14.88 -16.56
N ALA A 20 6.14 -15.27 -16.83
CA ALA A 20 5.47 -16.40 -16.17
C ALA A 20 6.19 -17.72 -16.43
N ASN A 21 6.57 -17.99 -17.68
CA ASN A 21 7.30 -19.20 -18.08
C ASN A 21 8.65 -19.35 -17.35
N THR A 22 9.31 -18.24 -17.01
CA THR A 22 10.61 -18.26 -16.34
C THR A 22 10.49 -18.27 -14.82
N SER A 23 9.53 -17.52 -14.28
CA SER A 23 9.34 -17.34 -12.83
C SER A 23 8.52 -18.44 -12.16
N GLY A 24 7.68 -19.14 -12.92
CA GLY A 24 6.66 -20.05 -12.40
C GLY A 24 5.45 -19.34 -11.76
N LEU A 25 5.40 -18.00 -11.84
CA LEU A 25 4.24 -17.20 -11.40
C LEU A 25 3.18 -17.17 -12.51
N LEU A 26 1.93 -16.93 -12.12
CA LEU A 26 0.83 -16.83 -13.08
C LEU A 26 0.79 -15.43 -13.71
N PRO A 27 0.50 -15.28 -15.03
CA PRO A 27 0.50 -13.99 -15.72
C PRO A 27 -0.36 -12.92 -15.05
N HIS A 28 -1.56 -13.27 -14.60
CA HIS A 28 -2.47 -12.34 -13.92
C HIS A 28 -1.93 -11.84 -12.55
N LEU A 29 -1.08 -12.63 -11.88
CA LEU A 29 -0.42 -12.20 -10.65
C LEU A 29 0.70 -11.21 -10.96
N LEU A 30 1.48 -11.47 -12.01
CA LEU A 30 2.50 -10.52 -12.49
C LEU A 30 1.87 -9.20 -12.94
N GLU A 31 0.73 -9.26 -13.64
CA GLU A 31 -0.02 -8.08 -14.04
C GLU A 31 -0.50 -7.26 -12.84
N LYS A 32 -1.14 -7.94 -11.86
CA LYS A 32 -1.61 -7.28 -10.64
C LYS A 32 -0.46 -6.66 -9.85
N ASP A 33 0.69 -7.32 -9.84
CA ASP A 33 1.91 -6.79 -9.23
C ASP A 33 2.40 -5.49 -9.88
N ILE A 34 2.35 -5.42 -11.22
CA ILE A 34 2.69 -4.21 -11.96
C ILE A 34 1.79 -3.04 -11.55
N TRP A 35 0.49 -3.29 -11.39
CA TRP A 35 -0.47 -2.30 -10.89
C TRP A 35 -0.20 -1.88 -9.43
N VAL A 36 0.23 -2.80 -8.56
CA VAL A 36 0.65 -2.47 -7.19
C VAL A 36 1.83 -1.49 -7.20
N VAL A 37 2.87 -1.79 -7.99
CA VAL A 37 4.07 -0.93 -8.05
C VAL A 37 3.77 0.39 -8.76
N TRP A 38 2.90 0.39 -9.77
CA TRP A 38 2.38 1.62 -10.37
C TRP A 38 1.68 2.50 -9.32
N SER A 39 0.78 1.91 -8.52
CA SER A 39 0.06 2.63 -7.47
C SER A 39 1.02 3.27 -6.46
N LEU A 40 2.01 2.51 -6.00
CA LEU A 40 3.05 3.01 -5.08
C LEU A 40 3.87 4.14 -5.70
N ARG A 41 4.25 4.04 -6.98
CA ARG A 41 4.98 5.11 -7.69
C ARG A 41 4.19 6.40 -7.67
N HIS A 42 2.90 6.33 -8.02
CA HIS A 42 2.05 7.51 -8.16
C HIS A 42 1.67 8.15 -6.81
N LEU A 43 1.34 7.33 -5.80
CA LEU A 43 1.08 7.82 -4.45
C LEU A 43 2.30 8.53 -3.85
N PHE A 44 3.49 7.93 -3.95
CA PHE A 44 4.71 8.48 -3.33
C PHE A 44 5.41 9.54 -4.20
N ALA A 45 4.84 9.87 -5.36
CA ALA A 45 5.17 11.09 -6.12
C ALA A 45 4.15 12.22 -5.87
N GLY A 46 3.21 12.03 -4.95
CA GLY A 46 2.21 13.01 -4.54
C GLY A 46 2.74 14.04 -3.54
N PRO A 47 2.05 15.18 -3.37
CA PRO A 47 2.41 16.21 -2.39
C PRO A 47 2.27 15.73 -0.94
N TYR A 48 1.58 14.62 -0.72
CA TYR A 48 1.32 13.99 0.58
C TYR A 48 2.32 12.88 0.93
N ALA A 49 3.31 12.62 0.07
CA ALA A 49 4.24 11.50 0.21
C ALA A 49 5.02 11.51 1.52
N ASP A 50 5.37 12.70 2.05
CA ASP A 50 6.11 12.86 3.31
C ASP A 50 5.32 12.40 4.54
N HIS A 51 3.99 12.28 4.43
CA HIS A 51 3.11 11.82 5.49
C HIS A 51 2.59 10.40 5.26
N LEU A 52 2.95 9.76 4.15
CA LEU A 52 2.47 8.43 3.80
C LEU A 52 3.56 7.40 4.09
N VAL A 53 3.18 6.27 4.69
CA VAL A 53 4.08 5.15 4.95
C VAL A 53 3.45 3.84 4.48
N PHE A 54 4.19 3.10 3.66
CA PHE A 54 3.83 1.76 3.22
C PHE A 54 4.18 0.71 4.29
N LYS A 55 3.21 -0.13 4.63
CA LYS A 55 3.34 -1.09 5.73
C LYS A 55 2.62 -2.40 5.45
N GLY A 56 2.34 -3.17 6.50
CA GLY A 56 1.64 -4.44 6.39
C GLY A 56 2.47 -5.54 5.75
N GLY A 57 1.85 -6.68 5.44
CA GLY A 57 2.60 -7.82 4.92
C GLY A 57 3.07 -7.63 3.47
N THR A 58 2.41 -6.79 2.68
CA THR A 58 2.83 -6.47 1.31
C THR A 58 4.16 -5.69 1.33
N SER A 59 4.38 -4.82 2.31
CA SER A 59 5.69 -4.19 2.49
C SER A 59 6.78 -5.19 2.89
N LEU A 60 6.44 -6.18 3.74
CA LEU A 60 7.37 -7.23 4.15
C LEU A 60 7.80 -8.14 3.00
N SER A 61 6.89 -8.46 2.07
CA SER A 61 7.24 -9.22 0.85
C SER A 61 8.05 -8.35 -0.12
N LYS A 62 7.54 -7.18 -0.48
CA LYS A 62 8.12 -6.34 -1.55
C LYS A 62 9.41 -5.62 -1.19
N ALA A 63 9.47 -5.03 0.00
CA ALA A 63 10.59 -4.17 0.38
C ALA A 63 11.69 -4.91 1.16
N TYR A 64 11.35 -6.05 1.77
CA TYR A 64 12.26 -6.82 2.62
C TYR A 64 12.47 -8.28 2.17
N GLY A 65 11.59 -8.84 1.33
CA GLY A 65 11.70 -10.24 0.89
C GLY A 65 11.55 -11.27 2.01
N VAL A 66 11.04 -10.89 3.18
CA VAL A 66 11.02 -11.77 4.37
C VAL A 66 9.85 -12.76 4.37
N ILE A 67 8.80 -12.49 3.59
CA ILE A 67 7.69 -13.43 3.38
C ILE A 67 7.45 -13.61 1.88
N ARG A 68 7.13 -14.85 1.48
CA ARG A 68 6.80 -15.20 0.09
C ARG A 68 5.31 -15.44 -0.04
N ARG A 69 4.55 -14.36 -0.16
CA ARG A 69 3.13 -14.40 -0.48
C ARG A 69 2.82 -13.39 -1.58
N PHE A 70 1.97 -13.80 -2.51
CA PHE A 70 1.39 -12.85 -3.44
C PHE A 70 0.59 -11.80 -2.65
N SER A 71 0.72 -10.54 -3.05
CA SER A 71 0.16 -9.43 -2.29
C SER A 71 -0.79 -8.65 -3.17
N GLU A 72 -2.08 -8.79 -2.89
CA GLU A 72 -3.15 -8.12 -3.63
C GLU A 72 -3.49 -6.72 -3.08
N ASP A 73 -3.18 -6.50 -1.80
CA ASP A 73 -3.57 -5.31 -1.05
C ASP A 73 -2.34 -4.49 -0.66
N VAL A 74 -2.49 -3.17 -0.66
CA VAL A 74 -1.45 -2.23 -0.23
C VAL A 74 -1.92 -1.53 1.04
N ASP A 75 -1.32 -1.89 2.17
CA ASP A 75 -1.57 -1.24 3.46
C ASP A 75 -0.72 0.04 3.59
N LEU A 76 -1.37 1.17 3.81
CA LEU A 76 -0.75 2.47 3.99
C LEU A 76 -1.15 3.05 5.34
N THR A 77 -0.28 3.84 5.96
CA THR A 77 -0.67 4.74 7.04
C THR A 77 -0.32 6.17 6.67
N TYR A 78 -1.26 7.06 6.89
CA TYR A 78 -1.07 8.50 6.85
C TYR A 78 -0.73 8.99 8.26
N ASP A 79 0.21 9.91 8.38
CA ASP A 79 0.64 10.43 9.67
C ASP A 79 -0.54 11.06 10.42
N ILE A 80 -0.85 10.51 11.59
CA ILE A 80 -1.93 11.00 12.45
C ILE A 80 -1.78 12.48 12.81
N ARG A 81 -0.53 12.98 12.92
CA ARG A 81 -0.24 14.39 13.21
C ARG A 81 -0.65 15.30 12.07
N ALA A 82 -0.53 14.83 10.83
CA ALA A 82 -0.89 15.59 9.63
C ALA A 82 -2.41 15.69 9.43
N ILE A 83 -3.17 14.66 9.81
CA ILE A 83 -4.63 14.63 9.59
C ILE A 83 -5.47 15.04 10.81
N ALA A 84 -4.90 14.89 12.00
CA ALA A 84 -5.60 15.06 13.26
C ALA A 84 -4.74 15.79 14.31
N GLY A 85 -3.85 16.69 13.87
CA GLY A 85 -2.97 17.51 14.73
C GLY A 85 -3.70 18.19 15.88
N ASP A 86 -4.90 18.73 15.63
CA ASP A 86 -5.78 19.35 16.62
C ASP A 86 -6.30 18.38 17.70
N LEU A 87 -6.42 17.09 17.37
CA LEU A 87 -6.83 16.06 18.32
C LEU A 87 -5.64 15.54 19.13
N VAL A 88 -4.49 15.39 18.48
CA VAL A 88 -3.31 14.75 19.08
C VAL A 88 -2.41 15.70 19.88
N GLY A 89 -2.45 17.00 19.58
CA GLY A 89 -1.55 18.00 20.18
C GLY A 89 -0.08 17.79 19.78
N ASP A 90 0.85 18.42 20.51
CA ASP A 90 2.29 18.41 20.20
C ASP A 90 3.03 17.15 20.67
N ALA A 91 2.32 16.07 21.04
CA ALA A 91 2.95 14.86 21.53
C ALA A 91 3.53 14.01 20.39
N ASP A 92 4.78 13.56 20.52
CA ASP A 92 5.44 12.65 19.57
C ASP A 92 4.70 11.31 19.41
N ALA A 93 4.06 10.84 20.48
CA ALA A 93 3.25 9.62 20.50
C ALA A 93 1.92 9.88 21.25
N PRO A 94 0.92 10.46 20.57
CA PRO A 94 -0.31 10.88 21.21
C PRO A 94 -1.16 9.67 21.62
N LEU A 95 -1.63 9.66 22.86
CA LEU A 95 -2.49 8.61 23.41
C LEU A 95 -3.77 9.22 24.00
N PRO A 96 -4.96 8.70 23.67
CA PRO A 96 -6.20 9.16 24.26
C PRO A 96 -6.24 8.85 25.77
N ALA A 97 -6.77 9.77 26.58
CA ALA A 97 -6.78 9.60 28.04
C ALA A 97 -7.85 8.59 28.52
N SER A 98 -8.76 8.15 27.65
CA SER A 98 -9.79 7.16 27.98
C SER A 98 -10.29 6.39 26.76
N LYS A 99 -10.90 5.21 26.98
CA LYS A 99 -11.55 4.40 25.92
C LYS A 99 -12.65 5.15 25.16
N SER A 100 -13.38 6.03 25.84
CA SER A 100 -14.43 6.85 25.20
C SER A 100 -13.83 7.88 24.25
N GLN A 101 -12.76 8.55 24.67
CA GLN A 101 -12.00 9.47 23.81
C GLN A 101 -11.35 8.73 22.65
N GLU A 102 -10.78 7.55 22.87
CA GLU A 102 -10.21 6.70 21.82
C GLU A 102 -11.24 6.37 20.73
N LYS A 103 -12.47 6.01 21.13
CA LYS A 103 -13.56 5.74 20.18
C LYS A 103 -13.97 6.99 19.41
N LYS A 104 -14.03 8.14 20.08
CA LYS A 104 -14.35 9.43 19.44
C LYS A 104 -13.27 9.83 18.43
N TRP A 105 -12.00 9.77 18.82
CA TRP A 105 -10.86 10.03 17.94
C TRP A 105 -10.86 9.09 16.74
N SER A 106 -11.02 7.79 16.98
CA SER A 106 -11.06 6.80 15.90
C SER A 106 -12.20 7.01 14.91
N LYS A 107 -13.34 7.56 15.36
CA LYS A 107 -14.46 7.90 14.47
C LYS A 107 -14.12 9.15 13.65
N GLU A 108 -13.63 10.19 14.30
CA GLU A 108 -13.27 11.47 13.68
C GLU A 108 -12.14 11.30 12.66
N ILE A 109 -11.05 10.62 13.04
CA ILE A 109 -9.90 10.36 12.15
C ILE A 109 -10.33 9.58 10.91
N ARG A 110 -11.20 8.56 11.06
CA ARG A 110 -11.70 7.81 9.90
C ARG A 110 -12.53 8.68 8.96
N ALA A 111 -13.36 9.57 9.48
CA ALA A 111 -14.13 10.50 8.66
C ALA A 111 -13.19 11.42 7.87
N ARG A 112 -12.24 12.07 8.55
CA ARG A 112 -11.24 12.92 7.91
C ARG A 112 -10.39 12.19 6.88
N LEU A 113 -10.01 10.94 7.16
CA LEU A 113 -9.24 10.10 6.23
C LEU A 113 -10.05 9.76 4.98
N SER A 114 -11.33 9.41 5.14
CA SER A 114 -12.23 9.17 4.01
C SER A 114 -12.43 10.41 3.14
N ASP A 115 -12.56 11.58 3.75
CA ASP A 115 -12.69 12.86 3.05
C ASP A 115 -11.39 13.17 2.28
N TRP A 116 -10.23 13.03 2.93
CA TRP A 116 -8.92 13.22 2.31
C TRP A 116 -8.69 12.24 1.15
N VAL A 117 -9.01 10.95 1.30
CA VAL A 117 -8.92 9.96 0.22
C VAL A 117 -9.75 10.40 -0.99
N SER A 118 -10.98 10.86 -0.74
CA SER A 118 -11.91 11.26 -1.81
C SER A 118 -11.50 12.57 -2.48
N ALA A 119 -10.91 13.51 -1.73
CA ALA A 119 -10.53 14.82 -2.20
C ALA A 119 -9.15 14.86 -2.88
N GLU A 120 -8.18 14.08 -2.39
CA GLU A 120 -6.77 14.17 -2.80
C GLU A 120 -6.32 12.92 -3.57
N ILE A 121 -6.57 11.73 -3.03
CA ILE A 121 -6.04 10.47 -3.61
C ILE A 121 -6.78 10.07 -4.88
N VAL A 122 -8.11 9.99 -4.81
CA VAL A 122 -8.92 9.53 -5.96
C VAL A 122 -8.74 10.45 -7.17
N PRO A 123 -8.84 11.79 -7.08
CA PRO A 123 -8.70 12.66 -8.23
C PRO A 123 -7.29 12.59 -8.83
N ARG A 124 -6.25 12.50 -7.99
CA ARG A 124 -4.87 12.34 -8.46
C ARG A 124 -4.67 11.04 -9.23
N LEU A 125 -5.12 9.91 -8.70
CA LEU A 125 -4.98 8.63 -9.39
C LEU A 125 -5.78 8.60 -10.69
N LYS A 126 -7.00 9.19 -10.72
CA LYS A 126 -7.77 9.33 -11.97
C LYS A 126 -7.03 10.17 -13.01
N HIS A 127 -6.49 11.31 -12.60
CA HIS A 127 -5.68 12.16 -13.47
C HIS A 127 -4.47 11.41 -14.03
N ASP A 128 -3.76 10.65 -13.20
CA ASP A 128 -2.62 9.85 -13.64
C ASP A 128 -3.07 8.76 -14.63
N LEU A 129 -4.16 8.02 -14.36
CA LEU A 129 -4.68 7.04 -15.33
C LEU A 129 -5.04 7.67 -16.68
N GLU A 130 -5.70 8.84 -16.68
CA GLU A 130 -6.07 9.58 -17.88
C GLU A 130 -4.84 10.08 -18.65
N GLN A 131 -3.87 10.66 -17.95
CA GLN A 131 -2.62 11.17 -18.52
C GLN A 131 -1.86 10.09 -19.29
N TYR A 132 -1.80 8.86 -18.74
CA TYR A 132 -1.13 7.74 -19.38
C TYR A 132 -2.08 6.87 -20.23
N SER A 133 -3.34 7.27 -20.39
CA SER A 133 -4.37 6.54 -21.15
C SER A 133 -4.49 5.07 -20.75
N LEU A 134 -4.40 4.78 -19.44
CA LEU A 134 -4.40 3.43 -18.92
C LEU A 134 -5.84 2.87 -18.81
N PRO A 135 -6.07 1.58 -19.14
CA PRO A 135 -7.40 0.98 -19.15
C PRO A 135 -7.83 0.56 -17.73
N ALA A 136 -7.99 1.53 -16.84
CA ALA A 136 -8.40 1.31 -15.46
C ALA A 136 -9.30 2.44 -14.94
N THR A 137 -9.99 2.19 -13.83
CA THR A 137 -10.83 3.15 -13.13
C THR A 137 -10.50 3.18 -11.65
N VAL A 138 -10.79 4.30 -10.99
CA VAL A 138 -10.56 4.47 -9.55
C VAL A 138 -11.88 4.74 -8.85
N ARG A 139 -12.13 4.01 -7.76
CA ARG A 139 -13.25 4.20 -6.85
C ARG A 139 -12.78 4.17 -5.40
N ALA A 140 -13.49 4.87 -4.52
CA ALA A 140 -13.23 4.85 -3.09
C ALA A 140 -14.41 4.25 -2.32
N GLU A 141 -14.09 3.56 -1.24
CA GLU A 141 -15.03 3.05 -0.25
C GLU A 141 -14.48 3.39 1.15
N GLY A 142 -14.83 4.57 1.65
CA GLY A 142 -14.31 5.06 2.93
C GLY A 142 -12.81 5.35 2.87
N ASP A 143 -12.04 4.65 3.69
CA ASP A 143 -10.58 4.72 3.76
C ASP A 143 -9.88 3.77 2.77
N LYS A 144 -10.62 3.18 1.83
CA LYS A 144 -10.11 2.28 0.80
C LYS A 144 -10.24 2.88 -0.58
N VAL A 145 -9.23 2.67 -1.42
CA VAL A 145 -9.25 3.00 -2.85
C VAL A 145 -9.03 1.73 -3.64
N PHE A 146 -9.84 1.53 -4.67
CA PHE A 146 -9.69 0.45 -5.61
C PHE A 146 -9.29 1.01 -6.97
N ILE A 147 -8.28 0.40 -7.58
CA ILE A 147 -7.92 0.61 -8.98
C ILE A 147 -8.35 -0.65 -9.73
N ASP A 148 -9.52 -0.60 -10.36
CA ASP A 148 -10.06 -1.70 -11.17
C ASP A 148 -9.53 -1.55 -12.60
N TYR A 149 -8.77 -2.54 -13.09
CA TYR A 149 -8.12 -2.50 -14.40
C TYR A 149 -8.67 -3.58 -15.33
N ALA A 150 -8.60 -3.34 -16.64
CA ALA A 150 -8.93 -4.36 -17.64
C ALA A 150 -7.82 -5.41 -17.68
N PRO A 151 -8.07 -6.66 -17.27
CA PRO A 151 -7.02 -7.68 -17.19
C PRO A 151 -6.57 -8.14 -18.57
N LEU A 152 -5.27 -8.32 -18.73
CA LEU A 152 -4.64 -8.94 -19.91
C LEU A 152 -4.72 -10.47 -19.83
N ALA A 153 -4.63 -11.03 -18.63
CA ALA A 153 -4.76 -12.45 -18.38
C ALA A 153 -5.77 -12.72 -17.25
N THR A 154 -6.64 -13.70 -17.45
CA THR A 154 -7.57 -14.17 -16.40
C THR A 154 -7.07 -15.50 -15.85
N GLY A 155 -6.82 -15.56 -14.54
CA GLY A 155 -6.51 -16.81 -13.84
C GLY A 155 -7.73 -17.72 -13.68
N THR A 156 -7.48 -18.97 -13.28
CA THR A 156 -8.51 -19.96 -12.94
C THR A 156 -9.08 -19.79 -11.52
N GLY A 157 -8.83 -18.65 -10.86
CA GLY A 157 -9.16 -18.42 -9.44
C GLY A 157 -9.74 -17.02 -9.15
N TYR A 158 -10.15 -16.81 -7.89
CA TYR A 158 -10.90 -15.66 -7.37
C TYR A 158 -10.11 -14.34 -7.23
N VAL A 159 -8.98 -14.16 -7.94
CA VAL A 159 -8.22 -12.90 -7.81
C VAL A 159 -8.87 -11.84 -8.70
N ALA A 160 -9.56 -10.89 -8.07
CA ALA A 160 -10.16 -9.77 -8.79
C ALA A 160 -9.08 -8.90 -9.47
N PRO A 161 -9.33 -8.41 -10.71
CA PRO A 161 -8.43 -7.50 -11.44
C PRO A 161 -8.53 -6.08 -10.88
N ALA A 162 -8.26 -5.95 -9.59
CA ALA A 162 -8.30 -4.71 -8.85
C ALA A 162 -7.20 -4.71 -7.79
N VAL A 163 -6.52 -3.58 -7.65
CA VAL A 163 -5.61 -3.33 -6.52
C VAL A 163 -6.37 -2.55 -5.46
N MET A 164 -6.37 -3.06 -4.22
CA MET A 164 -6.93 -2.35 -3.07
C MET A 164 -5.82 -1.62 -2.33
N LEU A 165 -6.01 -0.32 -2.12
CA LEU A 165 -5.17 0.53 -1.30
C LEU A 165 -5.95 0.84 -0.01
N GLU A 166 -5.48 0.36 1.13
CA GLU A 166 -6.12 0.60 2.43
C GLU A 166 -5.32 1.65 3.20
N PHE A 167 -5.96 2.78 3.52
CA PHE A 167 -5.36 3.87 4.27
C PHE A 167 -5.75 3.77 5.74
N GLY A 168 -4.76 3.79 6.63
CA GLY A 168 -4.94 3.98 8.06
C GLY A 168 -4.38 5.34 8.51
N ALA A 169 -4.73 5.79 9.72
CA ALA A 169 -4.15 6.99 10.32
C ALA A 169 -4.08 6.91 11.85
N ARG A 170 -3.72 5.73 12.38
CA ARG A 170 -3.67 5.47 13.83
C ARG A 170 -2.28 5.66 14.45
N SER A 171 -1.27 5.93 13.64
CA SER A 171 0.13 6.05 14.06
C SER A 171 0.86 7.00 13.15
N THR A 172 2.04 7.46 13.57
CA THR A 172 2.97 8.24 12.73
C THR A 172 3.55 7.42 11.58
N GLY A 173 3.56 6.09 11.68
CA GLY A 173 4.20 5.20 10.71
C GLY A 173 5.71 5.04 10.93
N GLU A 174 6.26 5.71 11.94
CA GLU A 174 7.68 5.67 12.31
C GLU A 174 7.98 4.46 13.24
N PRO A 175 9.21 3.91 13.20
CA PRO A 175 10.29 4.25 12.27
C PRO A 175 10.06 3.67 10.87
N SER A 176 10.32 4.49 9.85
CA SER A 176 10.24 4.17 8.43
C SER A 176 11.47 4.69 7.68
N GLY A 177 11.65 4.25 6.45
CA GLY A 177 12.69 4.79 5.57
C GLY A 177 12.45 4.46 4.11
N PRO A 178 13.09 5.19 3.17
CA PRO A 178 12.88 5.00 1.74
C PRO A 178 13.41 3.62 1.31
N ARG A 179 12.62 2.86 0.53
CA ARG A 179 13.03 1.58 -0.04
C ARG A 179 12.60 1.43 -1.47
N ALA A 180 13.54 1.03 -2.33
CA ALA A 180 13.24 0.74 -3.72
C ALA A 180 12.38 -0.53 -3.85
N ILE A 181 11.29 -0.42 -4.60
CA ILE A 181 10.37 -1.51 -4.95
C ILE A 181 10.31 -1.61 -6.47
N ARG A 182 10.36 -2.85 -6.96
CA ARG A 182 10.30 -3.20 -8.38
C ARG A 182 9.20 -4.24 -8.63
N CYS A 183 8.69 -4.30 -9.85
CA CYS A 183 7.79 -5.36 -10.27
C CYS A 183 8.53 -6.71 -10.29
N ASP A 184 7.83 -7.79 -9.95
CA ASP A 184 8.40 -9.14 -9.93
C ASP A 184 8.84 -9.57 -11.33
N ALA A 185 8.04 -9.22 -12.35
CA ALA A 185 8.34 -9.46 -13.77
C ALA A 185 9.66 -8.86 -14.24
N ALA A 186 10.11 -7.75 -13.63
CA ALA A 186 11.34 -7.04 -14.03
C ALA A 186 12.61 -7.87 -13.82
N THR A 187 12.56 -8.90 -12.96
CA THR A 187 13.70 -9.82 -12.74
C THR A 187 13.90 -10.77 -13.92
N TYR A 188 12.84 -11.05 -14.69
CA TYR A 188 12.80 -12.12 -15.68
C TYR A 188 12.80 -11.63 -17.12
N LEU A 189 12.63 -10.33 -17.34
CA LEU A 189 12.53 -9.74 -18.68
C LEU A 189 13.56 -8.64 -18.88
N GLN A 190 14.44 -8.86 -19.85
CA GLN A 190 15.36 -7.85 -20.36
C GLN A 190 14.69 -7.15 -21.54
N GLY A 191 14.68 -5.82 -21.58
CA GLY A 191 14.14 -5.05 -22.73
C GLY A 191 12.77 -4.39 -22.53
N VAL A 192 12.09 -4.64 -21.40
CA VAL A 192 10.86 -3.95 -20.99
C VAL A 192 11.12 -3.20 -19.69
N GLU A 193 10.78 -1.91 -19.65
CA GLU A 193 10.84 -1.10 -18.45
C GLU A 193 9.53 -1.22 -17.66
N PHE A 194 9.63 -1.60 -16.39
CA PHE A 194 8.49 -1.74 -15.49
C PHE A 194 8.39 -0.56 -14.53
N PRO A 195 7.20 -0.31 -13.96
CA PRO A 195 7.06 0.58 -12.82
C PRO A 195 8.05 0.24 -11.69
N THR A 196 8.48 1.30 -11.01
CA THR A 196 9.38 1.29 -9.87
C THR A 196 8.93 2.38 -8.91
N ALA A 197 9.08 2.15 -7.61
CA ALA A 197 8.70 3.11 -6.58
C ALA A 197 9.77 3.14 -5.48
N THR A 198 9.91 4.28 -4.79
CA THR A 198 10.77 4.39 -3.60
C THR A 198 9.95 4.95 -2.43
N PRO A 199 8.91 4.22 -1.96
CA PRO A 199 8.08 4.69 -0.86
C PRO A 199 8.85 4.76 0.46
N GLN A 200 8.34 5.55 1.40
CA GLN A 200 8.66 5.38 2.81
C GLN A 200 8.05 4.07 3.27
N VAL A 201 8.88 3.14 3.77
CA VAL A 201 8.43 1.81 4.22
C VAL A 201 8.69 1.66 5.70
N MET A 202 7.66 1.23 6.44
CA MET A 202 7.80 0.90 7.86
C MET A 202 8.87 -0.16 8.08
N ARG A 203 9.69 0.01 9.13
CA ARG A 203 10.72 -0.98 9.50
C ARG A 203 10.10 -2.35 9.75
N ALA A 204 10.73 -3.40 9.24
CA ALA A 204 10.21 -4.76 9.35
C ALA A 204 9.98 -5.20 10.80
N GLU A 205 10.84 -4.77 11.72
CA GLU A 205 10.72 -5.04 13.15
C GLU A 205 9.46 -4.40 13.73
N ARG A 206 9.15 -3.16 13.32
CA ARG A 206 7.92 -2.46 13.72
C ARG A 206 6.69 -3.17 13.19
N THR A 207 6.69 -3.54 11.90
CA THR A 207 5.58 -4.28 11.29
C THR A 207 5.35 -5.65 11.94
N PHE A 208 6.42 -6.33 12.38
CA PHE A 208 6.32 -7.57 13.14
C PHE A 208 5.60 -7.35 14.47
N TRP A 209 6.02 -6.33 15.23
CA TRP A 209 5.38 -6.01 16.51
C TRP A 209 3.91 -5.61 16.36
N GLU A 210 3.56 -4.81 15.35
CA GLU A 210 2.16 -4.48 15.06
C GLU A 210 1.30 -5.73 14.87
N LYS A 211 1.83 -6.74 14.16
CA LYS A 211 1.12 -8.03 13.98
C LYS A 211 1.00 -8.81 15.28
N VAL A 212 2.06 -8.89 16.07
CA VAL A 212 2.04 -9.60 17.37
C VAL A 212 1.04 -8.95 18.32
N THR A 213 1.01 -7.60 18.39
CA THR A 213 0.06 -6.89 19.24
C THR A 213 -1.38 -7.05 18.77
N ALA A 214 -1.65 -6.99 17.45
CA ALA A 214 -2.99 -7.23 16.91
C ALA A 214 -3.51 -8.65 17.23
N LEU A 215 -2.62 -9.66 17.22
CA LEU A 215 -2.95 -11.01 17.66
C LEU A 215 -3.22 -11.07 19.18
N GLY A 216 -2.43 -10.38 19.99
CA GLY A 216 -2.66 -10.30 21.44
C GLY A 216 -3.98 -9.63 21.81
N GLU A 217 -4.36 -8.54 21.13
CA GLU A 217 -5.63 -7.82 21.35
C GLU A 217 -6.85 -8.65 20.96
N SER A 218 -6.75 -9.42 19.86
CA SER A 218 -7.81 -10.35 19.45
C SER A 218 -7.96 -11.56 20.38
N HIS A 219 -6.91 -11.94 21.12
CA HIS A 219 -6.90 -13.05 22.06
C HIS A 219 -7.01 -12.64 23.55
N GLY A 220 -7.10 -11.34 23.85
CA GLY A 220 -7.28 -10.82 25.21
C GLY A 220 -6.04 -10.89 26.11
N ASP A 221 -4.83 -11.08 25.57
CA ASP A 221 -3.61 -11.23 26.37
C ASP A 221 -2.98 -9.86 26.72
N SER A 222 -3.19 -9.44 27.97
CA SER A 222 -2.75 -8.14 28.49
C SER A 222 -1.23 -7.96 28.65
N ARG A 223 -0.43 -9.03 28.54
CA ARG A 223 1.04 -8.96 28.70
C ARG A 223 1.75 -8.28 27.53
N LEU A 224 1.18 -8.34 26.33
CA LEU A 224 1.75 -7.73 25.12
C LEU A 224 1.45 -6.23 25.01
N LEU A 225 0.46 -5.72 25.75
CA LEU A 225 0.07 -4.30 25.76
C LEU A 225 1.13 -3.41 26.45
N HIS A 226 1.95 -3.97 27.36
CA HIS A 226 2.98 -3.24 28.09
C HIS A 226 4.21 -2.85 27.25
N ALA A 227 4.38 -3.41 26.04
CA ALA A 227 5.47 -3.05 25.14
C ALA A 227 5.33 -1.64 24.54
N ARG A 228 4.18 -0.98 24.70
CA ARG A 228 3.93 0.43 24.30
C ARG A 228 4.87 1.48 24.93
N ARG A 229 5.74 1.12 25.88
CA ARG A 229 6.48 2.06 26.75
C ARG A 229 7.99 2.12 26.53
N VAL A 230 8.54 1.53 25.47
CA VAL A 230 9.98 1.66 25.18
C VAL A 230 10.17 2.71 24.07
N PRO A 231 10.73 3.91 24.37
CA PRO A 231 11.11 4.85 23.34
C PRO A 231 12.16 4.21 22.43
N GLY A 232 11.91 4.18 21.12
CA GLY A 232 12.80 3.59 20.12
C GLY A 232 12.36 2.23 19.54
N TRP A 233 11.16 1.73 19.87
CA TRP A 233 10.60 0.50 19.32
C TRP A 233 9.10 0.62 19.01
#